data_AF-A0A0C2NAZ1-F1
#
_entry.id   AF-A0A0C2NAZ1-F1
#
_cell.length_a   1.000
_cell.length_b   1.000
_cell.length_c   1.000
_cell.angle_alpha   90.00
_cell.angle_beta   90.00
_cell.angle_gamma   90.00
#
_symmetry.space_group_name_H-M   'P 1'
#
loop_
_entity.id
_entity.type
_entity.pdbx_description
1 polymer ?
#
loop_
_entity_poly.entity_id
_entity_poly.type
_entity_poly.pdbx_seq_one_letter_code
_entity_poly.pdbx_strand_id
1 'polypeptide(L)'
;MSKDCLLVPACVRSEVNLYDEATQFDVLLNTLPVSKLNIYFLIHASQEINDMLTKISAILDDLAEDLKERFREIKIGIGKFSNNPTFQFIQASSGSTSE
;
A
#
# COMPACT_ATOMS: atom_id res chain seq x y z
N MET A 1 -17.38 -9.55 -16.67
CA MET A 1 -17.08 -10.87 -16.06
C MET A 1 -15.58 -10.90 -15.78
N SER A 2 -15.17 -10.85 -14.51
CA SER A 2 -13.75 -10.85 -14.12
C SER A 2 -13.31 -12.30 -13.89
N LYS A 3 -12.36 -12.80 -14.69
CA LYS A 3 -11.80 -14.15 -14.59
C LYS A 3 -10.26 -14.11 -14.59
N ASP A 4 -9.70 -13.28 -13.73
CA ASP A 4 -8.25 -13.25 -13.51
C ASP A 4 -7.91 -14.10 -12.29
N CYS A 5 -8.05 -15.44 -12.42
CA CYS A 5 -7.59 -16.38 -11.39
C CYS A 5 -6.12 -16.74 -11.64
N LEU A 6 -5.24 -16.27 -10.75
CA LEU A 6 -3.79 -16.55 -10.78
C LEU A 6 -3.45 -17.97 -10.33
N LEU A 7 -4.34 -18.62 -9.57
CA LEU A 7 -4.14 -19.95 -9.00
C LEU A 7 -5.19 -20.92 -9.55
N VAL A 8 -4.73 -22.07 -10.05
CA VAL A 8 -5.58 -23.16 -10.52
C VAL A 8 -5.08 -24.48 -9.96
N PRO A 9 -5.91 -25.26 -9.25
CA PRO A 9 -7.28 -24.94 -8.84
C PRO A 9 -7.32 -23.87 -7.72
N ALA A 10 -8.32 -22.98 -7.76
CA ALA A 10 -8.53 -21.96 -6.72
C ALA A 10 -9.16 -22.53 -5.44
N CYS A 11 -9.75 -23.73 -5.52
CA CYS A 11 -10.29 -24.47 -4.40
C CYS A 11 -10.22 -25.96 -4.71
N VAL A 12 -9.73 -26.75 -3.75
CA VAL A 12 -9.72 -28.22 -3.82
C VAL A 12 -10.50 -28.72 -2.61
N ARG A 13 -11.52 -29.54 -2.85
CA ARG A 13 -12.21 -30.28 -1.78
C ARG A 13 -11.78 -31.73 -1.87
N SER A 14 -11.18 -32.22 -0.80
CA SER A 14 -10.76 -33.62 -0.67
C SER A 14 -11.46 -34.26 0.51
N GLU A 15 -11.95 -35.48 0.34
CA GLU A 15 -12.46 -36.34 1.40
C GLU A 15 -11.43 -37.45 1.61
N VAL A 16 -10.71 -37.39 2.71
CA VAL A 16 -9.59 -38.31 3.01
C VAL A 16 -10.11 -39.44 3.90
N ASN A 17 -10.00 -40.68 3.44
CA ASN A 17 -10.27 -41.85 4.29
C ASN A 17 -9.06 -42.19 5.16
N LEU A 18 -9.31 -42.78 6.34
CA LEU A 18 -8.27 -43.16 7.31
C LEU A 18 -7.22 -44.18 6.80
N TYR A 19 -7.44 -44.75 5.61
CA TYR A 19 -6.58 -45.76 4.98
C TYR A 19 -6.02 -45.33 3.62
N ASP A 20 -6.33 -44.12 3.13
CA ASP A 20 -5.78 -43.64 1.87
C ASP A 20 -4.37 -43.07 2.07
N GLU A 21 -3.47 -43.39 1.14
CA GLU A 21 -2.13 -42.81 1.08
C GLU A 21 -2.18 -41.29 0.85
N ALA A 22 -1.07 -40.61 1.14
CA ALA A 22 -0.97 -39.14 1.11
C ALA A 22 -1.55 -38.55 -0.19
N THR A 23 -2.65 -37.80 -0.07
CA THR A 23 -3.27 -37.15 -1.21
C THR A 23 -2.41 -35.98 -1.69
N GLN A 24 -1.90 -36.07 -2.91
CA GLN A 24 -1.09 -35.02 -3.54
C GLN A 24 -1.94 -34.23 -4.55
N PHE A 25 -1.78 -32.90 -4.55
CA PHE A 25 -2.40 -32.02 -5.54
C PHE A 25 -1.35 -31.08 -6.11
N ASP A 26 -1.40 -30.88 -7.42
CA ASP A 26 -0.59 -29.89 -8.10
C ASP A 26 -1.37 -28.57 -8.20
N VAL A 27 -0.75 -27.49 -7.74
CA VAL A 27 -1.26 -26.13 -7.87
C VAL A 27 -0.44 -25.42 -8.94
N LEU A 28 -1.12 -24.99 -9.99
CA LEU A 28 -0.51 -24.25 -11.08
C LEU A 28 -0.68 -22.75 -10.83
N LEU A 29 0.45 -22.03 -10.88
CA LEU A 29 0.50 -20.58 -10.82
C LEU A 29 0.60 -20.01 -12.24
N ASN A 30 -0.40 -19.24 -12.64
CA ASN A 30 -0.39 -18.52 -13.91
C ASN A 30 -0.11 -17.05 -13.63
N THR A 31 1.05 -16.54 -14.07
CA THR A 31 1.38 -15.12 -14.01
C THR A 31 0.68 -14.38 -15.15
N LEU A 32 -0.57 -13.97 -14.90
CA LEU A 32 -1.29 -13.12 -15.83
C LEU A 32 -0.68 -11.70 -15.84
N PRO A 33 -0.64 -11.03 -17.00
CA PRO A 33 -0.25 -9.62 -17.06
C PRO A 33 -1.18 -8.82 -16.14
N VAL A 34 -0.60 -8.23 -15.10
CA VAL A 34 -1.31 -7.54 -14.04
C VAL A 34 -1.95 -6.30 -14.62
N SER A 35 -3.28 -6.23 -14.57
CA SER A 35 -4.04 -5.10 -15.13
C SER A 35 -4.18 -3.92 -14.17
N LYS A 36 -3.89 -4.13 -12.87
CA LYS A 36 -4.11 -3.16 -11.79
C LYS A 36 -2.89 -2.98 -10.90
N LEU A 37 -2.50 -1.72 -10.67
CA LEU A 37 -1.41 -1.34 -9.78
C LEU A 37 -1.91 -0.37 -8.71
N ASN A 38 -1.61 -0.66 -7.45
CA ASN A 38 -1.87 0.29 -6.34
C ASN A 38 -0.54 0.64 -5.68
N ILE A 39 -0.23 1.92 -5.58
CA ILE A 39 1.00 2.46 -4.97
C ILE A 39 0.62 3.33 -3.78
N TYR A 40 1.32 3.20 -2.66
CA TYR A 40 1.11 4.02 -1.48
C TYR A 40 2.43 4.63 -1.00
N PHE A 41 2.54 5.95 -1.08
CA PHE A 41 3.70 6.71 -0.60
C PHE A 41 3.48 7.12 0.85
N LEU A 42 4.43 6.80 1.72
CA LEU A 42 4.39 7.17 3.13
C LEU A 42 5.57 8.10 3.44
N ILE A 43 5.25 9.36 3.76
CA ILE A 43 6.23 10.46 3.89
C ILE A 43 6.38 10.86 5.36
N HIS A 44 7.61 10.96 5.84
CA HIS A 44 7.89 11.41 7.20
C HIS A 44 7.79 12.93 7.34
N ALA A 45 7.11 13.39 8.39
CA ALA A 45 6.74 14.78 8.62
C ALA A 45 7.88 15.74 9.00
N SER A 46 9.09 15.23 9.25
CA SER A 46 10.24 16.06 9.65
C SER A 46 10.88 16.84 8.50
N GLN A 47 10.52 16.55 7.26
CA GLN A 47 11.01 17.28 6.10
C GLN A 47 10.07 18.46 5.81
N GLU A 48 10.61 19.65 5.50
CA GLU A 48 9.80 20.80 5.11
C GLU A 48 9.01 20.47 3.82
N ILE A 49 7.70 20.37 3.95
CA ILE A 49 6.82 19.71 2.96
C ILE A 49 6.36 20.65 1.84
N ASN A 50 6.39 21.97 2.06
CA ASN A 50 5.76 22.93 1.13
C ASN A 50 6.38 22.90 -0.27
N ASP A 51 7.69 22.69 -0.38
CA ASP A 51 8.37 22.51 -1.66
C ASP A 51 8.31 21.07 -2.19
N MET A 52 8.11 20.12 -1.29
CA MET A 52 8.18 18.70 -1.62
C MET A 52 6.87 18.18 -2.22
N LEU A 53 5.71 18.67 -1.78
CA LEU A 53 4.43 18.26 -2.38
C LEU A 53 4.31 18.70 -3.84
N THR A 54 4.79 19.89 -4.18
CA THR A 54 4.81 20.38 -5.57
C THR A 54 5.75 19.54 -6.43
N LYS A 55 6.94 19.20 -5.92
CA LYS A 55 7.89 18.31 -6.59
C LYS A 55 7.34 16.88 -6.72
N ILE A 56 6.70 16.37 -5.67
CA ILE A 56 6.06 15.05 -5.65
C ILE A 56 4.92 15.03 -6.65
N SER A 57 4.09 16.07 -6.74
CA SER A 57 2.98 16.14 -7.70
C SER A 57 3.48 15.98 -9.13
N ALA A 58 4.50 16.74 -9.53
CA ALA A 58 5.07 16.64 -10.88
C ALA A 58 5.63 15.23 -11.16
N ILE A 59 6.37 14.67 -10.19
CA ILE A 59 6.92 13.30 -10.30
C ILE A 59 5.79 12.25 -10.37
N LEU A 60 4.69 12.45 -9.67
CA LEU A 60 3.56 11.52 -9.66
C LEU A 60 2.78 11.56 -10.97
N ASP A 61 2.68 12.72 -11.62
CA ASP A 61 2.06 12.84 -12.94
C ASP A 61 2.91 12.10 -13.98
N ASP A 62 4.23 12.34 -14.01
CA ASP A 62 5.16 11.64 -14.90
C ASP A 62 5.12 10.11 -14.66
N LEU A 63 5.17 9.71 -13.38
CA LEU A 63 5.07 8.30 -12.98
C LEU A 63 3.72 7.69 -13.42
N ALA A 64 2.62 8.42 -13.30
CA ALA A 64 1.32 7.94 -13.71
C ALA A 64 1.23 7.78 -15.23
N GLU A 65 1.87 8.65 -16.02
CA GLU A 65 1.96 8.50 -17.47
C GLU A 65 2.77 7.26 -17.87
N ASP A 66 3.96 7.07 -17.31
CA ASP A 66 4.80 5.88 -17.56
C ASP A 66 4.06 4.57 -17.21
N LEU A 67 3.29 4.58 -16.13
CA LEU A 67 2.57 3.40 -15.66
C LEU A 67 1.32 3.09 -16.50
N LYS A 68 0.68 4.08 -17.13
CA LYS A 68 -0.51 3.87 -17.98
C LYS A 68 -0.22 3.02 -19.21
N GLU A 69 1.01 2.99 -19.68
CA GLU A 69 1.41 2.10 -20.79
C GLU A 69 1.37 0.62 -20.40
N ARG A 70 1.49 0.31 -19.09
CA ARG A 70 1.65 -1.05 -18.56
C ARG A 70 0.44 -1.55 -17.78
N PHE A 71 -0.33 -0.65 -17.16
CA PHE A 71 -1.44 -0.98 -16.29
C PHE A 71 -2.72 -0.25 -16.71
N ARG A 72 -3.85 -0.97 -16.72
CA ARG A 72 -5.16 -0.41 -17.08
C ARG A 72 -5.80 0.36 -15.94
N GLU A 73 -5.54 -0.04 -14.70
CA GLU A 73 -6.04 0.61 -13.49
C GLU A 73 -4.88 0.94 -12.57
N ILE A 74 -4.71 2.23 -12.24
CA ILE A 74 -3.66 2.69 -11.33
C ILE A 74 -4.32 3.49 -10.20
N LYS A 75 -3.96 3.19 -8.95
CA LYS A 75 -4.34 3.99 -7.79
C LYS A 75 -3.10 4.39 -7.02
N ILE A 76 -2.98 5.68 -6.73
CA ILE A 76 -1.89 6.24 -5.96
C ILE A 76 -2.46 6.89 -4.70
N GLY A 77 -1.91 6.54 -3.54
CA GLY A 77 -2.22 7.17 -2.26
C GLY A 77 -0.97 7.78 -1.63
N ILE A 78 -1.15 8.86 -0.87
CA ILE A 78 -0.08 9.52 -0.13
C ILE A 78 -0.52 9.65 1.33
N GLY A 79 0.33 9.21 2.25
CA GLY A 79 0.16 9.36 3.69
C GLY A 79 1.36 10.09 4.30
N LYS A 80 1.11 10.89 5.33
CA LYS A 80 2.13 11.57 6.12
C LYS A 80 2.14 11.02 7.55
N PHE A 81 3.31 10.75 8.11
CA PHE A 81 3.44 10.29 9.50
C PHE A 81 4.53 11.07 10.25
N SER A 82 4.37 11.25 11.57
CA SER A 82 5.38 11.83 12.45
C SER A 82 5.62 10.92 13.65
N ASN A 83 6.83 10.98 14.21
CA ASN A 83 7.25 10.09 15.30
C ASN A 83 6.58 10.35 16.66
N ASN A 84 5.83 11.45 16.85
CA ASN A 84 5.11 11.67 18.10
C ASN A 84 4.05 12.78 17.97
N PRO A 85 2.77 12.53 18.29
CA PRO A 85 1.78 13.58 18.46
C PRO A 85 1.95 14.19 19.86
N THR A 86 3.09 14.82 20.14
CA THR A 86 3.22 15.59 21.39
C THR A 86 2.45 16.90 21.19
N PHE A 87 1.17 16.89 21.53
CA PHE A 87 0.43 18.12 21.75
C PHE A 87 1.09 18.85 22.93
N GLN A 88 1.95 19.83 22.62
CA GLN A 88 2.29 20.86 23.58
C GLN A 88 1.07 21.79 23.68
N PHE A 89 0.02 21.33 24.36
CA PHE A 89 -1.03 22.22 24.83
C PHE A 89 -0.36 23.22 25.76
N ILE A 90 -0.07 24.41 25.23
CA ILE A 90 0.12 25.65 25.97
C ILE A 90 1.19 25.49 27.06
N GLN A 91 2.43 25.95 26.79
CA GLN A 91 3.25 26.45 27.88
C GLN A 91 2.40 27.52 28.57
N ALA A 92 1.74 27.15 29.67
CA ALA A 92 1.18 28.13 30.58
C ALA A 92 2.37 29.01 30.92
N SER A 93 2.31 30.27 30.50
CA SER A 93 3.25 31.28 30.95
C SER A 93 3.22 31.20 32.47
N SER A 94 4.21 30.51 33.06
CA SER A 94 4.49 30.58 34.47
C SER A 94 5.00 31.99 34.67
N GLY A 95 4.05 32.92 34.79
CA GLY A 95 4.30 34.29 35.15
C GLY A 95 5.07 34.26 36.45
N SER A 96 6.34 34.61 36.34
CA SER A 96 7.17 35.00 37.46
C SER A 96 6.53 36.25 38.07
N THR A 97 5.72 36.10 39.11
CA THR A 97 5.55 37.15 40.10
C THR A 97 6.42 36.77 41.29
N SER A 98 7.66 37.24 41.24
CA SER A 98 8.44 37.51 42.45
C SER A 98 7.93 38.83 43.00
N GLU A 99 7.26 38.78 44.15
CA GLU A 99 7.23 39.85 45.16
C GLU A 99 7.46 39.20 46.53
#